data_AF-A0A060Z0C1-F1
#
_entry.id   AF-A0A060Z0C1-F1
#
_cell.length_a   1.000
_cell.length_b   1.000
_cell.length_c   1.000
_cell.angle_alpha   90.00
_cell.angle_beta   90.00
_cell.angle_gamma   90.00
#
_symmetry.space_group_name_H-M   'P 1'
#
loop_
_entity.id
_entity.type
_entity.pdbx_description
1 polymer ?
#
loop_
_entity_poly.entity_id
_entity_poly.type
_entity_poly.pdbx_seq_one_letter_code
_entity_poly.pdbx_strand_id
1 'polypeptide(L)'
;MLYVPQCCGTPLDLSGRSMEGIAVLNIPSMHGGSNLWGEAKKSECKCLMNPQEIPVVIVDPEVLKVSGQDVSDRRLEVVGLEGAMEMGQIYTGFKSAIRLAKTSQITIR
;
A
#
# COMPACT_ATOMS: atom_id res chain seq x y z
N MET A 1 -23.50 -4.38 -8.44
CA MET A 1 -22.22 -4.65 -9.11
C MET A 1 -21.20 -3.78 -8.40
N LEU A 2 -20.42 -4.35 -7.49
CA LEU A 2 -19.41 -3.57 -6.76
C LEU A 2 -18.24 -3.32 -7.72
N TYR A 3 -17.89 -2.06 -7.94
CA TYR A 3 -16.75 -1.69 -8.75
C TYR A 3 -15.47 -2.06 -8.00
N VAL A 4 -14.76 -3.08 -8.49
CA VAL A 4 -13.52 -3.55 -7.88
C VAL A 4 -12.36 -2.80 -8.54
N PRO A 5 -11.57 -2.01 -7.77
CA PRO A 5 -10.41 -1.33 -8.33
C PRO A 5 -9.39 -2.35 -8.84
N GLN A 6 -8.68 -2.00 -9.91
CA GLN A 6 -7.69 -2.88 -10.55
C GLN A 6 -6.30 -2.26 -10.48
N CYS A 7 -5.30 -3.05 -10.12
CA CYS A 7 -3.88 -2.69 -10.11
C CYS A 7 -3.17 -3.46 -11.23
N CYS A 8 -2.71 -2.76 -12.27
CA CYS A 8 -2.10 -3.38 -13.46
C CYS A 8 -2.91 -4.55 -14.07
N GLY A 9 -4.25 -4.43 -14.06
CA GLY A 9 -5.17 -5.46 -14.55
C GLY A 9 -5.53 -6.53 -13.50
N THR A 10 -4.81 -6.61 -12.38
CA THR A 10 -5.16 -7.48 -11.25
C THR A 10 -6.26 -6.83 -10.41
N PRO A 11 -7.44 -7.45 -10.24
CA PRO A 11 -8.47 -6.94 -9.37
C PRO A 11 -7.99 -6.97 -7.91
N LEU A 12 -8.26 -5.90 -7.18
CA LEU A 12 -7.92 -5.81 -5.77
C LEU A 12 -9.00 -6.48 -4.94
N ASP A 13 -8.66 -7.55 -4.25
CA ASP A 13 -9.62 -8.21 -3.37
C ASP A 13 -9.87 -7.38 -2.11
N LEU A 14 -11.06 -6.80 -2.03
CA LEU A 14 -11.55 -6.03 -0.87
C LEU A 14 -12.56 -6.83 -0.05
N SER A 15 -12.86 -8.07 -0.45
CA SER A 15 -13.85 -8.90 0.25
C SER A 15 -13.35 -9.25 1.66
N GLY A 16 -14.27 -9.22 2.63
CA GLY A 16 -13.95 -9.55 4.03
C GLY A 16 -13.25 -8.44 4.83
N ARG A 17 -13.17 -7.20 4.33
CA ARG A 17 -12.62 -6.06 5.06
C ARG A 17 -13.68 -4.98 5.27
N SER A 18 -13.82 -4.48 6.49
CA SER A 18 -14.72 -3.37 6.83
C SER A 18 -14.09 -2.03 6.44
N MET A 19 -13.70 -1.89 5.18
CA MET A 19 -13.03 -0.69 4.68
C MET A 19 -14.04 0.37 4.23
N GLU A 20 -13.85 1.59 4.70
CA GLU A 20 -14.63 2.77 4.31
C GLU A 20 -13.93 3.57 3.20
N GLY A 21 -12.62 3.40 3.01
CA GLY A 21 -11.87 4.17 2.00
C GLY A 21 -10.59 3.52 1.51
N ILE A 22 -10.10 4.04 0.38
CA ILE A 22 -8.79 3.73 -0.20
C ILE A 22 -8.03 5.03 -0.38
N ALA A 23 -6.75 5.04 0.00
CA ALA A 23 -5.83 6.12 -0.36
C ALA A 23 -4.75 5.59 -1.32
N VAL A 24 -4.38 6.44 -2.28
CA VAL A 24 -3.34 6.15 -3.28
C VAL A 24 -2.23 7.17 -3.10
N LEU A 25 -1.02 6.68 -2.83
CA LEU A 25 0.08 7.51 -2.34
C LEU A 25 1.33 7.26 -3.19
N ASN A 26 1.97 8.35 -3.63
CA ASN A 26 3.27 8.33 -4.33
C ASN A 26 4.45 8.71 -3.41
N ILE A 27 4.17 8.89 -2.12
CA ILE A 27 5.17 9.11 -1.08
C ILE A 27 5.24 7.85 -0.22
N PRO A 28 6.33 7.59 0.53
CA PRO A 28 6.25 6.65 1.64
C PRO A 28 5.07 7.12 2.47
N SER A 29 4.05 6.28 2.71
CA SER A 29 2.72 6.70 3.18
C SER A 29 2.77 7.36 4.54
N MET A 30 3.13 8.62 4.48
CA MET A 30 3.20 9.55 5.56
C MET A 30 2.08 10.53 5.31
N HIS A 31 1.16 10.64 6.26
CA HIS A 31 0.11 11.64 6.26
C HIS A 31 0.22 12.45 7.55
N GLY A 32 0.37 13.77 7.45
CA GLY A 32 0.52 14.65 8.62
C GLY A 32 1.78 14.36 9.47
N GLY A 33 2.80 13.72 8.90
CA GLY A 33 4.02 13.31 9.60
C GLY A 33 3.99 11.89 10.20
N SER A 34 2.82 11.23 10.21
CA SER A 34 2.68 9.85 10.70
C SER A 34 2.74 8.85 9.56
N ASN A 35 3.50 7.78 9.76
CA ASN A 35 3.59 6.68 8.82
C ASN A 35 2.37 5.76 8.96
N LEU A 36 1.53 5.66 7.91
CA LEU A 36 0.27 4.92 7.92
C LEU A 36 0.47 3.42 8.14
N TRP A 37 1.62 2.84 7.80
CA TRP A 37 1.90 1.40 7.97
C TRP A 37 2.95 1.10 9.06
N GLY A 38 3.32 2.10 9.88
CA GLY A 38 4.36 1.96 10.91
C GLY A 38 5.79 2.01 10.35
N GLU A 39 6.80 2.09 11.23
CA GLU A 39 8.20 2.17 10.77
C GLU A 39 8.56 0.97 9.90
N ALA A 40 8.84 1.22 8.61
CA ALA A 40 9.46 0.22 7.77
C ALA A 40 10.80 -0.13 8.41
N LYS A 41 11.02 -1.39 8.78
CA LYS A 41 12.37 -1.84 9.13
C LYS A 41 13.24 -1.48 7.94
N LYS A 42 14.19 -0.56 8.14
CA LYS A 42 15.25 -0.28 7.18
C LYS A 42 16.07 -1.55 7.01
N SER A 43 15.59 -2.50 6.22
CA SER A 43 16.48 -3.41 5.54
C SER A 43 17.20 -2.53 4.52
N GLU A 44 18.52 -2.43 4.68
CA GLU A 44 19.42 -1.94 3.64
C GLU A 44 19.37 -2.90 2.44
N CYS A 45 18.23 -3.06 1.79
CA CYS A 45 18.15 -3.68 0.48
C CYS A 45 18.58 -2.67 -0.59
N LYS A 46 19.76 -2.05 -0.39
CA LYS A 46 20.63 -1.70 -1.50
C LYS A 46 21.26 -2.99 -1.99
N CYS A 47 20.53 -3.86 -2.68
CA CYS A 47 21.15 -4.97 -3.43
C CYS A 47 20.14 -5.68 -4.35
N LEU A 48 20.44 -5.61 -5.65
CA LEU A 48 20.48 -6.79 -6.54
C LEU A 48 19.14 -7.42 -6.99
N MET A 49 18.19 -6.64 -7.46
CA MET A 49 17.20 -7.18 -8.41
C MET A 49 17.33 -6.42 -9.72
N ASN A 50 17.54 -7.15 -10.81
CA ASN A 50 17.47 -6.58 -12.14
C ASN A 50 16.15 -5.80 -12.24
N PRO A 51 16.13 -4.56 -12.78
CA PRO A 51 14.90 -3.77 -12.95
C PRO A 51 13.78 -4.51 -13.71
N GLN A 52 14.13 -5.61 -14.38
CA GLN A 52 13.25 -6.46 -15.18
C GLN A 52 12.51 -7.56 -14.38
N GLU A 53 12.89 -7.88 -13.14
CA GLU A 53 12.26 -8.97 -12.35
C GLU A 53 11.30 -8.49 -11.26
N ILE A 54 11.19 -7.18 -11.03
CA ILE A 54 10.35 -6.64 -9.97
C ILE A 54 8.89 -6.64 -10.47
N PRO A 55 7.96 -7.41 -9.87
CA PRO A 55 6.62 -7.60 -10.40
C PRO A 55 5.89 -6.28 -10.55
N VAL A 56 5.24 -6.01 -11.69
CA VAL A 56 4.58 -4.73 -12.01
C VAL A 56 3.51 -4.33 -10.98
N VAL A 57 2.94 -5.33 -10.31
CA VAL A 57 2.00 -5.19 -9.20
C VAL A 57 2.34 -6.19 -8.09
N ILE A 58 2.28 -5.74 -6.85
CA ILE A 58 2.39 -6.58 -5.66
C ILE A 58 1.07 -6.43 -4.89
N VAL A 59 0.33 -7.52 -4.71
CA VAL A 59 -0.92 -7.55 -3.92
C VAL A 59 -0.85 -8.54 -2.74
N ASP A 60 0.18 -9.38 -2.70
CA ASP A 60 0.37 -10.35 -1.62
C ASP A 60 0.72 -9.62 -0.31
N PRO A 61 -0.05 -9.78 0.77
CA PRO A 61 0.15 -9.06 2.02
C PRO A 61 1.48 -9.38 2.70
N GLU A 62 2.01 -10.60 2.56
CA GLU A 62 3.30 -10.99 3.15
C GLU A 62 4.47 -10.35 2.39
N VAL A 63 4.36 -10.28 1.05
CA VAL A 63 5.33 -9.57 0.21
C VAL A 63 5.22 -8.05 0.45
N LEU A 64 4.01 -7.52 0.61
CA LEU A 64 3.80 -6.10 0.90
C LEU A 64 4.46 -5.71 2.22
N LYS A 65 4.34 -6.50 3.29
CA LYS A 65 4.98 -6.19 4.59
C LYS A 65 6.50 -6.00 4.50
N VAL A 66 7.18 -6.79 3.67
CA VAL A 66 8.64 -6.72 3.50
C VAL A 66 9.07 -5.80 2.36
N SER A 67 8.14 -5.41 1.49
CA SER A 67 8.42 -4.50 0.38
C SER A 67 8.76 -3.10 0.88
N GLY A 68 9.94 -2.63 0.49
CA GLY A 68 10.40 -1.27 0.76
C GLY A 68 9.53 -0.22 0.09
N GLN A 69 9.53 0.97 0.66
CA GLN A 69 8.89 2.15 0.10
C GLN A 69 9.96 3.04 -0.49
N ASP A 70 9.97 3.10 -1.82
CA ASP A 70 10.95 3.85 -2.56
C ASP A 70 10.21 4.67 -3.62
N VAL A 71 10.25 5.99 -3.50
CA VAL A 71 9.59 6.88 -4.47
C VAL A 71 10.25 6.78 -5.86
N SER A 72 11.50 6.32 -5.93
CA SER A 72 12.22 6.16 -7.19
C SER A 72 11.79 4.93 -7.99
N ASP A 73 11.02 4.01 -7.40
CA ASP A 73 10.55 2.79 -8.06
C ASP A 73 9.39 3.00 -9.05
N ARG A 74 8.88 4.25 -9.14
CA ARG A 74 7.77 4.68 -10.01
C ARG A 74 6.47 3.92 -9.75
N ARG A 75 6.21 3.53 -8.50
CA ARG A 75 4.98 2.84 -8.08
C ARG A 75 4.22 3.64 -7.05
N LEU A 76 2.92 3.41 -7.07
CA LEU A 76 1.95 3.92 -6.13
C LEU A 76 1.64 2.87 -5.08
N GLU A 77 1.48 3.33 -3.86
CA GLU A 77 1.06 2.54 -2.72
C GLU A 77 -0.45 2.71 -2.54
N VAL A 78 -1.16 1.60 -2.53
CA VAL A 78 -2.61 1.54 -2.38
C VAL A 78 -2.91 1.02 -0.98
N VAL A 79 -3.53 1.86 -0.16
CA VAL A 79 -3.82 1.56 1.25
C VAL A 79 -5.32 1.61 1.52
N GLY A 80 -5.78 0.73 2.40
CA GLY A 80 -7.16 0.66 2.86
C GLY A 80 -7.30 1.26 4.25
N LEU A 81 -8.43 1.95 4.46
CA LEU A 81 -8.81 2.58 5.71
C LEU A 81 -10.20 2.08 6.13
N GLU A 82 -10.31 1.59 7.36
CA GLU A 82 -11.55 1.12 7.98
C GLU A 82 -12.45 2.27 8.42
N GLY A 83 -11.91 3.48 8.62
CA GLY A 83 -12.70 4.68 8.89
C GLY A 83 -11.96 5.75 9.68
N ALA A 84 -12.69 6.80 10.07
CA ALA A 84 -12.12 7.93 10.80
C ALA A 84 -11.53 7.55 12.17
N MET A 85 -12.13 6.57 12.86
CA MET A 85 -11.61 6.09 14.15
C MET A 85 -10.27 5.37 13.99
N GLU A 86 -10.10 4.58 12.94
CA GLU A 86 -8.83 3.92 12.63
C GLU A 86 -7.74 4.95 12.34
N MET A 87 -8.05 6.01 11.59
CA MET A 87 -7.10 7.10 11.33
C MET A 87 -6.55 7.72 12.62
N GLY A 88 -7.38 7.91 13.65
CA GLY A 88 -6.91 8.35 14.97
C GLY A 88 -5.98 7.34 15.66
N GLN A 89 -6.27 6.05 15.54
CA GLN A 89 -5.42 4.97 16.07
C GLN A 89 -4.10 4.83 15.31
N ILE A 90 -4.08 5.11 14.01
CA ILE A 90 -2.87 5.16 13.18
C ILE A 90 -2.01 6.36 13.59
N TYR A 91 -2.62 7.54 13.76
CA TYR A 91 -1.89 8.74 14.17
C TYR A 91 -1.21 8.59 15.53
N THR A 92 -1.83 7.83 16.44
CA THR A 92 -1.30 7.53 17.78
C THR A 92 -0.39 6.30 17.82
N GLY A 93 -0.24 5.57 16.71
CA GLY A 93 0.62 4.37 16.61
C GLY A 93 0.03 3.07 17.17
N PHE A 94 -1.25 3.06 17.58
CA PHE A 94 -1.93 1.86 18.07
C PHE A 94 -2.37 0.90 16.96
N LYS A 95 -2.58 1.42 15.75
CA LYS A 95 -2.91 0.64 14.55
C LYS A 95 -2.05 1.07 13.37
N SER A 96 -2.12 0.28 12.31
CA SER A 96 -1.56 0.60 11.00
C SER A 96 -2.64 0.38 9.95
N ALA A 97 -2.65 1.23 8.93
CA ALA A 97 -3.45 1.06 7.73
C ALA A 97 -3.09 -0.24 7.02
N ILE A 98 -4.03 -0.74 6.23
CA ILE A 98 -3.87 -2.00 5.52
C ILE A 98 -3.23 -1.72 4.16
N ARG A 99 -2.04 -2.25 3.90
CA ARG A 99 -1.45 -2.24 2.55
C ARG A 99 -2.22 -3.19 1.64
N LEU A 100 -2.76 -2.67 0.55
CA LEU A 100 -3.57 -3.43 -0.40
C LEU A 100 -2.76 -3.80 -1.64
N ALA A 101 -2.00 -2.84 -2.18
CA ALA A 101 -1.16 -3.09 -3.34
C ALA A 101 -0.02 -2.08 -3.45
N LYS A 102 1.01 -2.47 -4.21
CA LYS A 102 2.05 -1.60 -4.74
C LYS A 102 2.07 -1.78 -6.25
N THR A 103 1.78 -0.73 -7.01
CA THR A 103 1.44 -0.85 -8.44
C THR A 103 1.91 0.36 -9.26
N SER A 104 2.25 0.19 -10.54
CA SER A 104 2.54 1.31 -11.44
C SER A 104 1.28 1.97 -12.03
N GLN A 105 0.16 1.26 -12.04
CA GLN A 105 -1.11 1.75 -12.56
C GLN A 105 -2.27 1.27 -11.68
N ILE A 106 -3.20 2.18 -11.40
CA ILE A 106 -4.49 1.87 -10.78
C ILE A 106 -5.62 2.29 -11.73
N THR A 107 -6.66 1.48 -11.82
CA THR A 107 -7.88 1.77 -12.57
C THR A 107 -9.06 1.71 -11.62
N ILE A 108 -9.75 2.84 -11.48
CA ILE A 108 -11.00 2.98 -10.71
C ILE A 108 -12.10 3.24 -11.76
N ARG A 109 -13.13 2.40 -11.77
CA ARG A 109 -14.26 2.49 -12.72
C ARG A 109 -15.55 2.76 -11.96
#